data_AF-A0A7S1PCD7-F1
#
_entry.id   AF-A0A7S1PCD7-F1
#
_cell.length_a   1.000
_cell.length_b   1.000
_cell.length_c   1.000
_cell.angle_alpha   90.00
_cell.angle_beta   90.00
_cell.angle_gamma   90.00
#
_symmetry.space_group_name_H-M   'P 1'
#
loop_
_entity.id
_entity.type
_entity.pdbx_description
1 polymer ?
#
loop_
_entity_poly.entity_id
_entity_poly.type
_entity_poly.pdbx_seq_one_letter_code
_entity_poly.pdbx_strand_id
1 'polypeptide(L)'
;PKAACLCREWALKHFECFKTHCEIINILLQKQISLRDLCSLAEKVDDWMGTYLGLYTRGVPKLHAYAHLPLDVWRFGPVREEWCFASEAWHGVVKEWVRTSNYRNLGLSNLRSYLHRISFLLSDTARQLHDAPPAVPLLANQGKRANRKRGHDVKVNRLLRG
;
A
#
# COMPACT_ATOMS: atom_id res chain seq x y z
N PRO A 1 5.01 -11.92 49.29
CA PRO A 1 6.03 -12.37 48.31
C PRO A 1 5.46 -13.06 47.06
N LYS A 2 4.65 -14.13 47.19
CA LYS A 2 4.09 -14.88 46.03
C LYS A 2 3.07 -14.10 45.19
N ALA A 3 2.20 -13.30 45.82
CA ALA A 3 1.22 -12.46 45.11
C ALA A 3 1.87 -11.35 44.26
N ALA A 4 2.98 -10.77 44.73
CA ALA A 4 3.74 -9.78 43.96
C ALA A 4 4.45 -10.40 42.75
N CYS A 5 4.91 -11.65 42.86
CA CYS A 5 5.51 -12.39 41.75
C CYS A 5 4.49 -12.72 40.65
N LEU A 6 3.28 -13.15 41.05
CA LEU A 6 2.17 -13.42 40.12
C LEU A 6 1.71 -12.14 39.38
N CYS A 7 1.69 -11.00 40.06
CA CYS A 7 1.39 -9.70 39.44
C CYS A 7 2.44 -9.32 38.37
N ARG A 8 3.72 -9.55 38.66
CA ARG A 8 4.82 -9.29 37.72
C ARG A 8 4.75 -10.19 36.49
N GLU A 9 4.57 -11.50 36.68
CA GLU A 9 4.46 -12.46 35.57
C GLU A 9 3.26 -12.17 34.67
N TRP A 10 2.12 -11.81 35.27
CA TRP A 10 0.94 -11.42 34.52
C TRP A 10 1.18 -10.15 33.68
N ALA A 11 1.77 -9.12 34.29
CA ALA A 11 2.10 -7.87 33.60
C ALA A 11 3.09 -8.09 32.45
N LEU A 12 4.08 -8.97 32.64
CA LEU A 12 5.04 -9.32 31.60
C LEU A 12 4.38 -10.00 30.41
N LYS A 13 3.48 -10.96 30.64
CA LYS A 13 2.74 -11.63 29.54
C LYS A 13 1.90 -10.64 28.73
N HIS A 14 1.25 -9.69 29.40
CA HIS A 14 0.48 -8.64 28.74
C HIS A 14 1.38 -7.72 27.91
N PHE A 15 2.53 -7.34 28.47
CA PHE A 15 3.49 -6.51 27.76
C PHE A 15 4.08 -7.21 26.53
N GLU A 16 4.45 -8.49 26.63
CA GLU A 16 4.93 -9.26 25.47
C GLU A 16 3.84 -9.42 24.41
N CYS A 17 2.59 -9.69 24.81
CA CYS A 17 1.46 -9.73 23.88
C CYS A 17 1.28 -8.40 23.13
N PHE A 18 1.36 -7.27 23.84
CA PHE A 18 1.31 -5.94 23.23
C PHE A 18 2.51 -5.69 22.30
N LYS A 19 3.71 -6.08 22.72
CA LYS A 19 4.93 -5.92 21.92
C LYS A 19 4.86 -6.70 20.60
N THR A 20 4.44 -7.97 20.63
CA THR A 20 4.24 -8.77 19.40
C THR A 20 3.21 -8.11 18.50
N HIS A 21 2.16 -7.53 19.05
CA HIS A 21 1.20 -6.75 18.27
C HIS A 21 1.85 -5.55 17.58
N CYS A 22 2.67 -4.76 18.29
CA CYS A 22 3.41 -3.66 17.68
C CYS A 22 4.34 -4.12 16.55
N GLU A 23 4.98 -5.28 16.69
CA GLU A 23 5.82 -5.87 15.65
C GLU A 23 5.00 -6.23 14.39
N ILE A 24 3.81 -6.80 14.55
CA ILE A 24 2.86 -7.06 13.45
C ILE A 24 2.52 -5.75 12.74
N ILE A 25 2.08 -4.74 13.48
CA ILE A 25 1.70 -3.44 12.91
C ILE A 25 2.88 -2.78 12.18
N ASN A 26 4.09 -2.90 12.72
CA ASN A 26 5.30 -2.36 12.07
C ASN A 26 5.56 -3.00 10.70
N ILE A 27 5.34 -4.31 10.55
CA ILE A 27 5.46 -4.99 9.25
C ILE A 27 4.37 -4.48 8.30
N LEU A 28 3.12 -4.40 8.75
CA LEU A 28 1.98 -3.95 7.92
C LEU A 28 2.12 -2.51 7.43
N LEU A 29 2.84 -1.67 8.17
CA LEU A 29 3.09 -0.27 7.83
C LEU A 29 4.34 -0.05 6.96
N GLN A 30 5.06 -1.11 6.58
CA GLN A 30 6.17 -0.98 5.65
C GLN A 30 5.68 -0.55 4.26
N LYS A 31 6.50 0.22 3.54
CA LYS A 31 6.18 0.62 2.16
C LYS A 31 6.32 -0.53 1.17
N GLN A 32 7.15 -1.51 1.49
CA GLN A 32 7.41 -2.70 0.71
C GLN A 32 7.61 -3.84 1.69
N ILE A 33 7.01 -4.99 1.40
CA ILE A 33 7.05 -6.17 2.26
C ILE A 33 7.69 -7.30 1.46
N SER A 34 8.77 -7.88 1.97
CA SER A 34 9.41 -9.02 1.33
C SER A 34 8.70 -10.33 1.67
N LEU A 35 8.99 -11.41 0.94
CA LEU A 35 8.46 -12.74 1.26
C LEU A 35 8.86 -13.20 2.67
N ARG A 36 10.05 -12.81 3.14
CA ARG A 36 10.51 -13.12 4.50
C ARG A 36 9.66 -12.40 5.54
N ASP A 37 9.37 -11.12 5.31
CA ASP A 37 8.51 -10.34 6.20
C ASP A 37 7.10 -10.92 6.24
N LEU A 38 6.61 -11.42 5.11
CA LEU A 38 5.31 -12.09 5.01
C LEU A 38 5.24 -13.40 5.82
N CYS A 39 6.28 -14.25 5.73
CA CYS A 39 6.37 -15.46 6.56
C CYS A 39 6.43 -15.08 8.04
N SER A 40 7.27 -14.09 8.40
CA SER A 40 7.35 -13.60 9.78
C SER A 40 6.03 -13.00 10.26
N LEU A 41 5.26 -12.35 9.38
CA LEU A 41 3.95 -11.79 9.71
C LEU A 41 2.97 -12.90 10.06
N ALA A 42 2.91 -13.97 9.26
CA ALA A 42 2.03 -15.11 9.51
C ALA A 42 2.32 -15.77 10.87
N GLU A 43 3.60 -16.05 11.16
CA GLU A 43 4.05 -16.62 12.43
C GLU A 43 3.67 -15.71 13.61
N LYS A 44 3.98 -14.41 13.53
CA LYS A 44 3.67 -13.46 14.60
C LYS A 44 2.18 -13.31 14.85
N VAL A 45 1.37 -13.31 13.80
CA VAL A 45 -0.10 -13.22 13.91
C VAL A 45 -0.64 -14.43 14.65
N ASP A 46 -0.21 -15.64 14.30
CA ASP A 46 -0.66 -16.87 14.96
C ASP A 46 -0.26 -16.90 16.44
N ASP A 47 1.01 -16.62 16.74
CA ASP A 47 1.54 -16.52 18.11
C ASP A 47 0.80 -15.48 18.95
N TRP A 48 0.57 -14.30 18.36
CA TRP A 48 -0.15 -13.21 19.02
C TRP A 48 -1.61 -13.57 19.27
N MET A 49 -2.31 -14.15 18.30
CA MET A 49 -3.72 -14.55 18.45
C MET A 49 -3.87 -15.60 19.56
N GLY A 50 -3.01 -16.62 19.60
CA GLY A 50 -3.01 -17.63 20.65
C GLY A 50 -2.76 -17.02 22.03
N THR A 51 -1.76 -16.14 22.13
CA THR A 51 -1.44 -15.45 23.39
C THR A 51 -2.56 -14.51 23.84
N TYR A 52 -3.14 -13.74 22.92
CA TYR A 52 -4.21 -12.80 23.20
C TYR A 52 -5.47 -13.50 23.70
N LEU A 53 -5.89 -14.58 23.04
CA LEU A 53 -7.07 -15.36 23.46
C LEU A 53 -6.86 -16.05 24.81
N GLY A 54 -5.63 -16.44 25.14
CA GLY A 54 -5.28 -16.98 26.46
C GLY A 54 -5.31 -15.94 27.59
N LEU A 55 -4.98 -14.67 27.29
CA LEU A 55 -4.94 -13.59 28.27
C LEU A 55 -6.28 -12.86 28.44
N TYR A 56 -7.02 -12.67 27.34
CA TYR A 56 -8.24 -11.88 27.30
C TYR A 56 -9.43 -12.74 26.87
N THR A 57 -10.25 -13.12 27.85
CA THR A 57 -11.41 -14.01 27.63
C THR A 57 -12.74 -13.25 27.53
N ARG A 58 -12.75 -11.95 27.80
CA ARG A 58 -13.96 -11.10 27.80
C ARG A 58 -13.84 -9.99 26.78
N GLY A 59 -14.89 -9.79 25.97
CA GLY A 59 -14.96 -8.68 25.02
C GLY A 59 -13.93 -8.80 23.89
N VAL A 60 -13.62 -10.02 23.45
CA VAL A 60 -12.66 -10.25 22.37
C VAL A 60 -13.18 -9.57 21.08
N PRO A 61 -12.41 -8.65 20.47
CA PRO A 61 -12.80 -8.03 19.22
C PRO A 61 -12.87 -9.09 18.10
N LYS A 62 -13.41 -8.71 16.93
CA LYS A 62 -13.42 -9.61 15.77
C LYS A 62 -12.00 -9.82 15.23
N LEU A 63 -11.27 -10.77 15.82
CA LEU A 63 -9.89 -11.09 15.47
C LEU A 63 -9.75 -11.88 14.17
N HIS A 64 -10.85 -12.41 13.61
CA HIS A 64 -10.82 -13.19 12.37
C HIS A 64 -10.16 -12.45 11.20
N ALA A 65 -10.26 -11.11 11.17
CA ALA A 65 -9.59 -10.30 10.16
C ALA A 65 -8.05 -10.47 10.20
N TYR A 66 -7.46 -10.66 11.39
CA TYR A 66 -6.00 -10.85 11.53
C TYR A 66 -5.51 -12.12 10.83
N ALA A 67 -6.30 -13.19 10.85
CA ALA A 67 -5.96 -14.45 10.19
C ALA A 67 -5.82 -14.30 8.66
N HIS A 68 -6.49 -13.32 8.07
CA HIS A 68 -6.42 -13.05 6.62
C HIS A 68 -5.29 -12.08 6.25
N LEU A 69 -4.77 -11.29 7.21
CA LEU A 69 -3.78 -10.25 6.93
C LEU A 69 -2.56 -10.73 6.13
N PRO A 70 -1.93 -11.88 6.44
CA PRO A 70 -0.80 -12.33 5.62
C PRO A 70 -1.21 -12.64 4.18
N LEU A 71 -2.38 -13.24 3.97
CA LEU A 71 -2.87 -13.55 2.63
C LEU A 71 -3.26 -12.29 1.86
N ASP A 72 -3.89 -11.33 2.53
CA ASP A 72 -4.29 -10.06 1.93
C ASP A 72 -3.06 -9.23 1.54
N VAL A 73 -2.06 -9.17 2.42
CA VAL A 73 -0.78 -8.49 2.13
C VAL A 73 -0.08 -9.12 0.92
N TRP A 74 -0.13 -10.45 0.81
CA TRP A 74 0.45 -11.14 -0.34
C TRP A 74 -0.26 -10.81 -1.66
N ARG A 75 -1.58 -10.64 -1.62
CA ARG A 75 -2.40 -10.41 -2.82
C ARG A 75 -2.42 -8.95 -3.26
N PHE A 76 -2.58 -8.04 -2.32
CA PHE A 76 -2.85 -6.62 -2.58
C PHE A 76 -1.64 -5.73 -2.28
N GLY A 77 -0.65 -6.26 -1.56
CA GLY A 77 0.52 -5.51 -1.13
C GLY A 77 0.34 -4.91 0.28
N PRO A 78 1.17 -3.95 0.67
CA PRO A 78 1.18 -3.42 2.03
C PRO A 78 -0.12 -2.69 2.40
N VAL A 79 -0.67 -3.01 3.58
CA VAL A 79 -1.98 -2.51 4.03
C VAL A 79 -1.98 -1.02 4.41
N ARG A 80 -0.79 -0.40 4.49
CA ARG A 80 -0.60 1.02 4.81
C ARG A 80 -1.50 1.95 3.97
N GLU A 81 -1.71 1.63 2.70
CA GLU A 81 -2.45 2.48 1.76
C GLU A 81 -3.97 2.22 1.79
N GLU A 82 -4.39 1.07 2.33
CA GLU A 82 -5.79 0.66 2.41
C GLU A 82 -6.45 1.06 3.74
N TRP A 83 -5.65 1.30 4.77
CA TRP A 83 -6.15 1.68 6.09
C TRP A 83 -6.78 3.07 6.14
N CYS A 84 -7.76 3.21 7.02
CA CYS A 84 -8.58 4.41 7.16
C CYS A 84 -7.83 5.64 7.70
N PHE A 85 -6.56 5.55 8.08
CA PHE A 85 -5.81 6.66 8.70
C PHE A 85 -5.86 7.95 7.89
N ALA A 86 -5.71 7.86 6.56
CA ALA A 86 -5.78 9.04 5.70
C ALA A 86 -7.19 9.66 5.70
N SER A 87 -8.22 8.82 5.65
CA SER A 87 -9.63 9.26 5.68
C SER A 87 -10.01 9.86 7.04
N GLU A 88 -9.51 9.30 8.15
CA GLU A 88 -9.75 9.80 9.50
C GLU A 88 -9.02 11.13 9.73
N ALA A 89 -7.79 11.28 9.24
CA ALA A 89 -7.07 12.54 9.26
C ALA A 89 -7.82 13.63 8.46
N TRP A 90 -8.34 13.28 7.28
CA TRP A 90 -9.16 14.19 6.48
C TRP A 90 -10.45 14.60 7.18
N HIS A 91 -11.12 13.67 7.88
CA HIS A 91 -12.28 14.01 8.71
C HIS A 91 -11.97 15.07 9.78
N GLY A 92 -10.77 15.08 10.33
CA GLY A 92 -10.31 16.14 11.25
C GLY A 92 -10.35 17.52 10.59
N VAL A 93 -9.80 17.63 9.37
CA VAL A 93 -9.81 18.87 8.58
C VAL A 93 -11.24 19.31 8.26
N VAL A 94 -12.09 18.39 7.81
CA VAL A 94 -13.49 18.69 7.50
C VAL A 94 -14.25 19.18 8.74
N LYS A 95 -14.06 18.54 9.91
CA LYS A 95 -14.68 18.98 11.17
C LYS A 95 -14.26 20.39 11.55
N GLU A 96 -13.00 20.74 11.33
CA GLU A 96 -12.52 22.10 11.61
C GLU A 96 -13.12 23.13 10.67
N TRP A 97 -13.14 22.84 9.36
CA TRP A 97 -13.80 23.71 8.39
C TRP A 97 -15.25 23.96 8.75
N VAL A 98 -15.97 22.90 9.12
CA VAL A 98 -17.35 22.98 9.56
C VAL A 98 -17.50 23.91 10.77
N ARG A 99 -16.66 23.80 11.80
CA ARG A 99 -16.70 24.69 12.97
C ARG A 99 -16.48 26.16 12.62
N THR A 100 -15.57 26.41 11.68
CA THR A 100 -15.22 27.79 11.26
C THR A 100 -16.17 28.37 10.21
N SER A 101 -17.02 27.55 9.61
CA SER A 101 -17.90 27.92 8.51
C SER A 101 -19.34 28.13 8.95
N ASN A 102 -20.10 28.91 8.18
CA ASN A 102 -21.53 29.11 8.39
C ASN A 102 -22.39 28.09 7.59
N TYR A 103 -21.85 26.89 7.32
CA TYR A 103 -22.52 25.90 6.48
C TYR A 103 -23.74 25.29 7.20
N ARG A 104 -24.93 25.81 6.86
CA ARG A 104 -26.23 25.29 7.32
C ARG A 104 -26.52 23.84 6.86
N ASN A 105 -25.81 23.33 5.85
CA ASN A 105 -25.97 21.98 5.31
C ASN A 105 -24.62 21.35 4.89
N LEU A 106 -24.05 20.54 5.77
CA LEU A 106 -22.71 19.95 5.66
C LEU A 106 -22.54 19.07 4.43
N GLY A 107 -23.47 18.13 4.21
CA GLY A 107 -23.35 17.11 3.15
C GLY A 107 -23.32 17.74 1.76
N LEU A 108 -24.19 18.73 1.53
CA LEU A 108 -24.31 19.40 0.25
C LEU A 108 -23.09 20.30 -0.04
N SER A 109 -22.58 20.97 1.00
CA SER A 109 -21.43 21.88 0.88
C SER A 109 -20.12 21.12 0.65
N ASN A 110 -19.90 20.02 1.36
CA ASN A 110 -18.72 19.17 1.18
C ASN A 110 -18.74 18.45 -0.17
N LEU A 111 -19.88 17.90 -0.58
CA LEU A 111 -20.02 17.26 -1.89
C LEU A 111 -19.73 18.25 -3.02
N ARG A 112 -20.24 19.48 -2.92
CA ARG A 112 -20.01 20.52 -3.94
C ARG A 112 -18.54 20.93 -4.02
N SER A 113 -17.86 21.11 -2.88
CA SER A 113 -16.42 21.41 -2.83
C SER A 113 -15.55 20.26 -3.36
N TYR A 114 -15.89 19.02 -3.04
CA TYR A 114 -15.20 17.82 -3.54
C TYR A 114 -15.38 17.66 -5.05
N LEU A 115 -16.61 17.79 -5.55
CA LEU A 115 -16.92 17.76 -6.98
C LEU A 115 -16.24 18.89 -7.75
N HIS A 116 -16.14 20.09 -7.17
CA HIS A 116 -15.42 21.21 -7.78
C HIS A 116 -13.91 20.92 -7.92
N ARG A 117 -13.30 20.28 -6.92
CA ARG A 117 -11.89 19.85 -7.00
C ARG A 117 -11.68 18.74 -8.02
N ILE A 118 -12.54 17.73 -8.06
CA ILE A 118 -12.48 16.67 -9.08
C ILE A 118 -12.63 17.26 -10.48
N SER A 119 -13.59 18.16 -10.67
CA SER A 119 -13.80 18.85 -11.95
C SER A 119 -12.54 19.58 -12.41
N PHE A 120 -11.87 20.30 -11.49
CA PHE A 120 -10.61 20.97 -11.78
C PHE A 120 -9.50 19.99 -12.19
N LEU A 121 -9.30 18.92 -11.43
CA LEU A 121 -8.28 17.90 -11.73
C LEU A 121 -8.55 17.17 -13.06
N LEU A 122 -9.80 16.82 -13.34
CA LEU A 122 -10.20 16.20 -14.61
C LEU A 122 -10.00 17.16 -15.78
N SER A 123 -10.29 18.45 -15.59
CA SER A 123 -10.09 19.48 -16.60
C SER A 123 -8.60 19.70 -16.91
N ASP A 124 -7.75 19.73 -15.88
CA ASP A 124 -6.29 19.83 -16.05
C ASP A 124 -5.73 18.57 -16.73
N THR A 125 -6.21 17.38 -16.35
CA THR A 125 -5.77 16.11 -16.97
C THR A 125 -6.21 16.04 -18.44
N ALA A 126 -7.43 16.45 -18.75
CA ALA A 126 -7.94 16.51 -20.12
C ALA A 126 -7.16 17.52 -20.97
N ARG A 127 -6.76 18.66 -20.39
CA ARG A 127 -5.91 19.65 -21.05
C ARG A 127 -4.52 19.09 -21.34
N GLN A 128 -3.91 18.41 -20.37
CA GLN A 128 -2.61 17.74 -20.56
C GLN A 128 -2.65 16.64 -21.62
N LEU A 129 -3.77 15.92 -21.76
CA LEU A 129 -3.97 14.91 -22.82
C LEU A 129 -4.21 15.54 -24.20
N HIS A 130 -4.91 16.68 -24.27
CA HIS A 130 -5.12 17.42 -25.51
C HIS A 130 -3.82 18.07 -26.03
N ASP A 131 -3.00 18.58 -25.11
CA ASP A 131 -1.72 19.23 -25.43
C ASP A 131 -0.56 18.22 -25.55
N ALA A 132 -0.83 16.93 -25.30
CA ALA A 132 0.14 15.88 -25.53
C ALA A 132 0.38 15.72 -27.05
N PRO A 133 1.64 15.68 -27.52
CA PRO A 133 1.93 15.42 -28.91
C PRO A 133 1.32 14.08 -29.33
N PRO A 134 0.77 13.96 -30.55
CA PRO A 134 0.15 12.72 -31.00
C PRO A 134 1.13 11.57 -30.81
N ALA A 135 0.70 10.54 -30.09
CA ALA A 135 1.50 9.34 -29.86
C ALA A 135 1.99 8.82 -31.21
N VAL A 136 3.30 8.93 -31.46
CA VAL A 136 3.94 8.35 -32.63
C VAL A 136 3.65 6.84 -32.57
N PRO A 137 3.01 6.23 -33.58
CA PRO A 137 2.76 4.80 -33.55
C PRO A 137 4.10 4.06 -33.44
N LEU A 138 4.34 3.38 -32.32
CA LEU A 138 5.52 2.56 -32.05
C LEU A 138 5.50 1.22 -32.82
N LEU A 139 4.91 1.20 -34.02
CA LEU A 139 4.71 0.00 -34.84
C LEU A 139 4.90 0.31 -36.33
N ALA A 140 6.12 0.70 -36.74
CA ALA A 140 6.48 0.69 -38.17
C ALA A 140 7.99 0.51 -38.47
N ASN A 141 8.86 0.22 -37.48
CA ASN A 141 10.31 0.18 -37.72
C ASN A 141 11.03 -1.11 -37.31
N GLN A 142 10.30 -2.22 -37.06
CA GLN A 142 10.95 -3.53 -36.87
C GLN A 142 11.23 -4.30 -38.18
N GLY A 143 10.88 -3.76 -39.36
CA GLY A 143 11.09 -4.45 -40.64
C GLY A 143 12.38 -4.11 -41.42
N LYS A 144 13.15 -3.08 -41.03
CA LYS A 144 14.27 -2.57 -41.87
C LYS A 144 15.68 -2.76 -41.29
N ARG A 145 15.84 -3.45 -40.16
CA ARG A 145 17.17 -3.74 -39.56
C ARG A 145 17.78 -5.10 -39.93
N ALA A 146 17.08 -5.95 -40.70
CA ALA A 146 17.57 -7.28 -41.08
C ALA A 146 18.30 -7.38 -42.43
N ASN A 147 18.38 -6.31 -43.25
CA ASN A 147 18.97 -6.40 -44.59
C ASN A 147 20.22 -5.54 -44.86
N ARG A 148 20.79 -4.89 -43.83
CA ARG A 148 22.03 -4.10 -43.99
C ARG A 148 23.32 -4.85 -43.62
N LYS A 149 23.23 -6.12 -43.17
CA LYS A 149 24.39 -6.97 -42.83
C LYS A 149 24.80 -7.98 -43.92
N ARG A 150 24.14 -8.01 -45.09
CA ARG A 150 24.52 -8.91 -46.21
C ARG A 150 25.36 -8.26 -47.31
N GLY A 151 25.74 -6.98 -47.17
CA GLY A 151 26.55 -6.26 -48.16
C GLY A 151 28.02 -6.04 -47.78
N HIS A 152 28.44 -6.40 -46.57
CA HIS A 152 29.79 -6.11 -46.07
C HIS A 152 30.74 -7.31 -46.05
N ASP A 153 30.23 -8.54 -46.21
CA ASP A 153 31.04 -9.77 -46.22
C ASP A 153 31.46 -10.25 -47.64
N VAL A 154 31.03 -9.56 -48.71
CA VAL A 154 31.45 -9.91 -50.09
C VAL A 154 32.67 -9.10 -50.55
N LYS A 155 33.11 -8.08 -49.81
CA LYS A 155 34.28 -7.24 -50.17
C LYS A 155 35.58 -7.53 -49.40
N VAL A 156 35.58 -8.46 -48.45
CA VAL A 156 36.80 -8.82 -47.69
C VAL A 156 37.53 -10.04 -48.29
N ASN A 157 36.87 -10.88 -49.10
CA ASN A 157 37.49 -12.05 -49.72
C ASN A 157 38.19 -11.81 -51.07
N ARG A 158 38.38 -10.54 -51.50
CA ARG A 158 39.11 -10.18 -52.73
C ARG A 158 40.48 -9.52 -52.49
N LEU A 159 40.94 -9.47 -51.24
CA LEU A 159 42.23 -8.87 -50.85
C LEU A 159 43.23 -9.88 -50.24
N LEU A 160 42.94 -11.18 -50.30
CA LEU A 160 43.82 -12.26 -49.81
C LEU A 160 44.09 -13.36 -50.85
N ARG A 161 43.94 -13.04 -52.15
CA ARG A 161 44.49 -13.84 -53.26
C ARG A 161 45.06 -12.89 -54.31
N GLY A 162 46.31 -12.52 -54.07
CA GLY A 162 47.20 -11.72 -54.91
C GLY A 162 48.55 -11.71 -54.23
#